data_AF-A0A7C2M4Y6-F1
#
_entry.id   AF-A0A7C2M4Y6-F1
#
_cell.length_a   1.000
_cell.length_b   1.000
_cell.length_c   1.000
_cell.angle_alpha   90.00
_cell.angle_beta   90.00
_cell.angle_gamma   90.00
#
_symmetry.space_group_name_H-M   'P 1'
#
loop_
_entity.id
_entity.type
_entity.pdbx_description
1 polymer ?
#
loop_
_entity_poly.entity_id
_entity_poly.type
_entity_poly.pdbx_seq_one_letter_code
_entity_poly.pdbx_strand_id
1 'polypeptide(L)'
;MSAWKYKQLMPKLTVDKLKLMDNKQVTSLVGASLSHISSVLQNTPYKKEILEASTQELTSISLEAALQKNFIRTCEELMTLSSRGVRALISGFLLKFETNTVKTLLRITRAKLSHEESLHYVVPAGNLNKETCKKILENSETMEDVIDFLSEYEYGDVMEAAFDFYLKTKDFFVLEVALDRYVYINLWKTAGKLWGLDKKIAKTLVGLEIDIVNVKTVFRCKKMGLNAAEMQQYLIHVSSVLDKTALTKAIT
;
A
#
# COMPACT_ATOMS: atom_id res chain seq x y z
N MET A 1 30.70 10.88 3.93
CA MET A 1 29.86 10.95 5.16
C MET A 1 28.73 9.89 5.15
N SER A 2 29.00 8.59 4.95
CA SER A 2 27.91 7.59 4.83
C SER A 2 27.81 6.55 5.95
N ALA A 3 28.90 6.14 6.60
CA ALA A 3 28.85 5.04 7.57
C ALA A 3 28.09 5.38 8.87
N TRP A 4 28.18 6.61 9.36
CA TRP A 4 27.57 6.99 10.64
C TRP A 4 26.03 7.11 10.56
N LYS A 5 25.51 7.55 9.40
CA LYS A 5 24.07 7.69 9.12
C LYS A 5 23.29 6.38 9.32
N TYR A 6 23.96 5.25 9.12
CA TYR A 6 23.35 3.92 9.10
C TYR A 6 23.85 3.02 10.25
N LYS A 7 24.64 3.58 11.18
CA LYS A 7 25.34 2.81 12.22
C LYS A 7 24.39 1.99 13.11
N GLN A 8 23.23 2.54 13.44
CA GLN A 8 22.22 1.85 14.26
C GLN A 8 21.22 1.06 13.41
N LEU A 9 20.87 1.57 12.23
CA LEU A 9 19.90 0.94 11.33
C LEU A 9 20.40 -0.38 10.75
N MET A 10 21.64 -0.42 10.24
CA MET A 10 22.16 -1.58 9.50
C MET A 10 22.28 -2.85 10.33
N PRO A 11 22.77 -2.84 11.59
CA PRO A 11 22.78 -4.03 12.42
C PRO A 11 21.38 -4.62 12.63
N LYS A 12 20.39 -3.78 12.98
CA LYS A 12 19.00 -4.22 13.16
C LYS A 12 18.43 -4.80 11.87
N LEU A 13 18.59 -4.10 10.75
CA LEU A 13 18.12 -4.55 9.44
C LEU A 13 18.76 -5.87 9.02
N THR A 14 20.05 -6.06 9.29
CA THR A 14 20.77 -7.30 8.98
C THR A 14 20.23 -8.47 9.80
N VAL A 15 20.01 -8.26 11.10
CA VAL A 15 19.42 -9.27 11.99
C VAL A 15 17.99 -9.62 11.56
N ASP A 16 17.18 -8.63 11.21
CA ASP A 16 15.80 -8.88 10.75
C ASP A 16 15.79 -9.64 9.41
N LYS A 17 16.70 -9.30 8.49
CA LYS A 17 16.85 -10.01 7.21
C LYS A 17 17.19 -11.50 7.39
N LEU A 18 18.03 -11.84 8.37
CA LEU A 18 18.38 -13.23 8.67
C LEU A 18 17.20 -14.05 9.20
N LYS A 19 16.14 -13.40 9.70
CA LYS A 19 14.96 -14.07 10.21
C LYS A 19 13.85 -14.26 9.16
N LEU A 20 14.06 -13.76 7.94
CA LEU A 20 13.13 -13.99 6.84
C LEU A 20 13.09 -15.49 6.51
N MET A 21 11.90 -15.95 6.13
CA MET A 21 11.73 -17.33 5.68
C MET A 21 12.52 -17.57 4.39
N ASP A 22 13.24 -18.67 4.33
CA ASP A 22 13.94 -19.08 3.12
C ASP A 22 12.99 -19.70 2.08
N ASN A 23 13.49 -19.89 0.86
CA ASN A 23 12.69 -20.44 -0.24
C ASN A 23 12.16 -21.85 0.06
N LYS A 24 12.88 -22.68 0.83
CA LYS A 24 12.42 -24.04 1.17
C LYS A 24 11.25 -23.97 2.13
N GLN A 25 11.33 -23.12 3.15
CA GLN A 25 10.25 -22.87 4.09
C GLN A 25 9.00 -22.35 3.37
N VAL A 26 9.14 -21.37 2.46
CA VAL A 26 8.00 -20.86 1.67
C VAL A 26 7.43 -21.96 0.76
N THR A 27 8.27 -22.74 0.08
CA THR A 27 7.82 -23.81 -0.82
C THR A 27 7.09 -24.92 -0.06
N SER A 28 7.50 -25.23 1.18
CA SER A 28 6.80 -26.22 2.01
C SER A 28 5.38 -25.82 2.41
N LEU A 29 5.03 -24.52 2.28
CA LEU A 29 3.68 -24.03 2.57
C LEU A 29 2.75 -24.09 1.35
N VAL A 30 3.26 -24.37 0.15
CA VAL A 30 2.43 -24.43 -1.06
C VAL A 30 1.43 -25.58 -0.94
N GLY A 31 0.15 -25.26 -1.07
CA GLY A 31 -0.95 -26.23 -0.93
C GLY A 31 -1.31 -26.57 0.53
N ALA A 32 -0.66 -25.97 1.51
CA ALA A 32 -0.98 -26.17 2.92
C ALA A 32 -2.29 -25.46 3.33
N SER A 33 -2.94 -25.97 4.38
CA SER A 33 -4.10 -25.32 4.99
C SER A 33 -3.73 -24.04 5.74
N LEU A 34 -4.68 -23.12 5.90
CA LEU A 34 -4.48 -21.90 6.70
C LEU A 34 -4.04 -22.18 8.13
N SER A 35 -4.58 -23.23 8.76
CA SER A 35 -4.19 -23.66 10.11
C SER A 35 -2.73 -24.11 10.17
N HIS A 36 -2.27 -24.86 9.17
CA HIS A 36 -0.87 -25.28 9.09
C HIS A 36 0.06 -24.07 8.85
N ILE A 37 -0.31 -23.19 7.93
CA ILE A 37 0.43 -21.95 7.65
C ILE A 37 0.55 -21.10 8.93
N SER A 38 -0.55 -20.87 9.65
CA SER A 38 -0.54 -20.14 10.91
C SER A 38 0.40 -20.79 11.93
N SER A 39 0.34 -22.12 12.09
CA SER A 39 1.23 -22.86 13.01
C SER A 39 2.71 -22.69 12.66
N VAL A 40 3.07 -22.77 11.37
CA VAL A 40 4.45 -22.53 10.92
C VAL A 40 4.87 -21.10 11.22
N LEU A 41 4.03 -20.10 10.90
CA LEU A 41 4.33 -18.69 11.13
C LEU A 41 4.46 -18.33 12.62
N GLN A 42 3.79 -19.05 13.52
CA GLN A 42 3.96 -18.89 14.98
C GLN A 42 5.36 -19.25 15.48
N ASN A 43 6.15 -20.00 14.70
CA ASN A 43 7.54 -20.32 15.00
C ASN A 43 8.56 -19.35 14.37
N THR A 44 8.07 -18.24 13.82
CA THR A 44 8.88 -17.22 13.14
C THR A 44 8.72 -15.86 13.84
N PRO A 45 9.38 -14.76 13.39
CA PRO A 45 9.15 -13.43 13.93
C PRO A 45 7.71 -12.91 13.81
N TYR A 46 6.84 -13.57 13.02
CA TYR A 46 5.44 -13.21 12.87
C TYR A 46 4.57 -13.65 14.07
N LYS A 47 5.12 -14.44 15.01
CA LYS A 47 4.38 -15.06 16.13
C LYS A 47 3.38 -14.14 16.83
N LYS A 48 3.81 -12.93 17.19
CA LYS A 48 2.99 -12.00 17.99
C LYS A 48 1.67 -11.68 17.27
N GLU A 49 1.76 -11.16 16.05
CA GLU A 49 0.59 -10.75 15.27
C GLU A 49 -0.25 -11.95 14.81
N ILE A 50 0.38 -13.10 14.54
CA ILE A 50 -0.33 -14.33 14.16
C ILE A 50 -1.15 -14.88 15.32
N LEU A 51 -0.62 -14.85 16.56
CA LEU A 51 -1.37 -15.25 17.74
C LEU A 51 -2.56 -14.31 17.99
N GLU A 52 -2.35 -12.99 17.88
CA GLU A 52 -3.43 -11.99 17.98
C GLU A 52 -4.54 -12.26 16.95
N ALA A 53 -4.20 -12.55 15.69
CA ALA A 53 -5.19 -12.90 14.66
C ALA A 53 -5.86 -14.26 14.91
N SER A 54 -5.14 -15.24 15.45
CA SER A 54 -5.68 -16.58 15.72
C SER A 54 -6.65 -16.62 16.92
N THR A 55 -6.67 -15.59 17.77
CA THR A 55 -7.74 -15.43 18.78
C THR A 55 -9.10 -15.07 18.18
N GLN A 56 -9.11 -14.58 16.94
CA GLN A 56 -10.31 -14.35 16.15
C GLN A 56 -10.51 -15.54 15.18
N GLU A 57 -11.48 -15.43 14.29
CA GLU A 57 -11.64 -16.39 13.20
C GLU A 57 -10.41 -16.35 12.27
N LEU A 58 -9.76 -17.50 12.07
CA LEU A 58 -8.62 -17.63 11.18
C LEU A 58 -9.11 -17.69 9.73
N THR A 59 -8.91 -16.58 9.02
CA THR A 59 -9.23 -16.43 7.60
C THR A 59 -7.98 -16.00 6.84
N SER A 60 -8.01 -16.04 5.51
CA SER A 60 -6.91 -15.49 4.70
C SER A 60 -6.71 -14.00 4.97
N ILE A 61 -7.78 -13.27 5.28
CA ILE A 61 -7.74 -11.81 5.49
C ILE A 61 -7.21 -11.48 6.88
N SER A 62 -7.61 -12.22 7.93
CA SER A 62 -7.03 -12.03 9.26
C SER A 62 -5.55 -12.41 9.31
N LEU A 63 -5.14 -13.40 8.52
CA LEU A 63 -3.74 -13.74 8.33
C LEU A 63 -2.95 -12.65 7.58
N GLU A 64 -3.49 -12.14 6.46
CA GLU A 64 -2.89 -11.02 5.72
C GLU A 64 -2.75 -9.78 6.62
N ALA A 65 -3.78 -9.47 7.41
CA ALA A 65 -3.75 -8.36 8.35
C ALA A 65 -2.66 -8.54 9.42
N ALA A 66 -2.44 -9.75 9.92
CA ALA A 66 -1.36 -10.05 10.85
C ALA A 66 0.03 -9.82 10.22
N LEU A 67 0.23 -10.32 9.00
CA LEU A 67 1.48 -10.15 8.26
C LEU A 67 1.76 -8.68 7.94
N GLN A 68 0.74 -7.96 7.47
CA GLN A 68 0.83 -6.53 7.18
C GLN A 68 1.13 -5.73 8.47
N LYS A 69 0.46 -6.05 9.59
CA LYS A 69 0.71 -5.40 10.88
C LYS A 69 2.16 -5.62 11.35
N ASN A 70 2.68 -6.84 11.19
CA ASN A 70 4.07 -7.14 11.51
C ASN A 70 5.05 -6.35 10.62
N PHE A 71 4.75 -6.25 9.32
CA PHE A 71 5.56 -5.47 8.37
C PHE A 71 5.57 -3.98 8.74
N ILE A 72 4.40 -3.39 8.98
CA ILE A 72 4.26 -1.98 9.38
C ILE A 72 5.05 -1.72 10.68
N ARG A 73 4.83 -2.54 11.73
CA ARG A 73 5.58 -2.43 12.99
C ARG A 73 7.09 -2.49 12.77
N THR A 74 7.56 -3.41 11.92
CA THR A 74 8.98 -3.55 11.61
C THR A 74 9.52 -2.28 10.93
N CYS A 75 8.78 -1.71 9.97
CA CYS A 75 9.15 -0.45 9.35
C CYS A 75 9.15 0.72 10.35
N GLU A 76 8.18 0.79 11.26
CA GLU A 76 8.13 1.79 12.32
C GLU A 76 9.33 1.71 13.27
N GLU A 77 9.71 0.50 13.70
CA GLU A 77 10.94 0.28 14.46
C GLU A 77 12.17 0.79 13.70
N LEU A 78 12.31 0.45 12.42
CA LEU A 78 13.42 0.91 11.59
C LEU A 78 13.42 2.45 11.42
N MET A 79 12.25 3.07 11.37
CA MET A 79 12.12 4.54 11.30
C MET A 79 12.66 5.24 12.55
N THR A 80 12.53 4.63 13.74
CA THR A 80 13.10 5.20 14.98
C THR A 80 14.62 5.29 14.92
N LEU A 81 15.27 4.32 14.27
CA LEU A 81 16.73 4.23 14.10
C LEU A 81 17.25 4.96 12.85
N SER A 82 16.35 5.53 12.06
CA SER A 82 16.66 6.11 10.75
C SER A 82 16.86 7.63 10.79
N SER A 83 17.76 8.12 9.95
CA SER A 83 17.87 9.56 9.65
C SER A 83 16.57 10.12 9.07
N ARG A 84 16.33 11.44 9.21
CA ARG A 84 15.11 12.12 8.73
C ARG A 84 14.73 11.78 7.29
N GLY A 85 15.70 11.73 6.37
CA GLY A 85 15.44 11.41 4.96
C GLY A 85 15.00 9.96 4.73
N VAL A 86 15.60 9.01 5.44
CA VAL A 86 15.25 7.58 5.35
C VAL A 86 13.89 7.34 6.01
N ARG A 87 13.64 7.97 7.16
CA ARG A 87 12.34 7.96 7.84
C ARG A 87 11.23 8.46 6.92
N ALA A 88 11.43 9.59 6.25
CA ALA A 88 10.47 10.13 5.31
C ALA A 88 10.21 9.18 4.13
N LEU A 89 11.24 8.48 3.63
CA LEU A 89 11.09 7.50 2.56
C LEU A 89 10.26 6.30 3.01
N ILE A 90 10.53 5.75 4.20
CA ILE A 90 9.78 4.61 4.75
C ILE A 90 8.34 5.01 5.03
N SER A 91 8.10 6.17 5.65
CA SER A 91 6.75 6.69 5.91
C SER A 91 5.95 6.88 4.63
N GLY A 92 6.53 7.49 3.59
CA GLY A 92 5.87 7.62 2.28
C GLY A 92 5.60 6.27 1.61
N PHE A 93 6.42 5.24 1.86
CA PHE A 93 6.17 3.89 1.38
C PHE A 93 5.01 3.22 2.12
N LEU A 94 4.94 3.40 3.45
CA LEU A 94 3.87 2.83 4.27
C LEU A 94 2.48 3.40 3.95
N LEU A 95 2.41 4.63 3.42
CA LEU A 95 1.17 5.25 2.96
C LEU A 95 0.44 4.42 1.88
N LYS A 96 1.16 3.56 1.12
CA LYS A 96 0.55 2.61 0.18
C LYS A 96 -0.44 1.66 0.86
N PHE A 97 -0.17 1.25 2.09
CA PHE A 97 -1.03 0.32 2.82
C PHE A 97 -2.29 1.04 3.32
N GLU A 98 -2.13 2.24 3.89
CA GLU A 98 -3.27 3.06 4.33
C GLU A 98 -4.20 3.41 3.17
N THR A 99 -3.67 3.86 2.03
CA THR A 99 -4.48 4.15 0.85
C THR A 99 -5.12 2.91 0.23
N ASN A 100 -4.54 1.72 0.39
CA ASN A 100 -5.22 0.47 0.03
C ASN A 100 -6.39 0.17 0.98
N THR A 101 -6.26 0.47 2.27
CA THR A 101 -7.37 0.42 3.23
C THR A 101 -8.50 1.34 2.79
N VAL A 102 -8.20 2.59 2.39
CA VAL A 102 -9.19 3.55 1.83
C VAL A 102 -9.92 2.96 0.63
N LYS A 103 -9.20 2.44 -0.37
CA LYS A 103 -9.81 1.83 -1.56
C LYS A 103 -10.75 0.69 -1.18
N THR A 104 -10.37 -0.12 -0.18
CA THR A 104 -11.21 -1.20 0.31
C THR A 104 -12.48 -0.68 0.99
N LEU A 105 -12.38 0.33 1.86
CA LEU A 105 -13.54 0.97 2.48
C LEU A 105 -14.53 1.49 1.42
N LEU A 106 -14.03 2.22 0.41
CA LEU A 106 -14.87 2.72 -0.69
C LEU A 106 -15.55 1.58 -1.49
N ARG A 107 -14.85 0.47 -1.74
CA ARG A 107 -15.44 -0.69 -2.44
C ARG A 107 -16.54 -1.35 -1.61
N ILE A 108 -16.33 -1.48 -0.31
CA ILE A 108 -17.30 -2.05 0.64
C ILE A 108 -18.56 -1.19 0.68
N THR A 109 -18.40 0.11 0.89
CA THR A 109 -19.53 1.06 0.95
C THR A 109 -20.31 1.07 -0.37
N ARG A 110 -19.61 1.03 -1.51
CA ARG A 110 -20.25 0.90 -2.83
C ARG A 110 -21.03 -0.40 -2.99
N ALA A 111 -20.52 -1.50 -2.45
CA ALA A 111 -21.15 -2.82 -2.50
C ALA A 111 -22.32 -2.97 -1.51
N LYS A 112 -22.51 -2.00 -0.60
CA LYS A 112 -23.55 -2.01 0.44
C LYS A 112 -23.53 -3.28 1.31
N LEU A 113 -22.32 -3.73 1.64
CA LEU A 113 -22.15 -4.85 2.58
C LEU A 113 -22.62 -4.45 3.97
N SER A 114 -23.07 -5.42 4.76
CA SER A 114 -23.40 -5.16 6.16
C SER A 114 -22.14 -4.78 6.97
N HIS A 115 -22.31 -4.09 8.08
CA HIS A 115 -21.19 -3.69 8.95
C HIS A 115 -20.36 -4.88 9.43
N GLU A 116 -21.02 -5.98 9.81
CA GLU A 116 -20.33 -7.20 10.26
C GLU A 116 -19.51 -7.79 9.12
N GLU A 117 -20.09 -8.00 7.94
CA GLU A 117 -19.39 -8.52 6.77
C GLU A 117 -18.23 -7.62 6.32
N SER A 118 -18.43 -6.30 6.38
CA SER A 118 -17.45 -5.29 5.98
C SER A 118 -16.12 -5.41 6.72
N LEU A 119 -16.18 -5.65 8.03
CA LEU A 119 -14.99 -5.75 8.87
C LEU A 119 -14.10 -6.94 8.50
N HIS A 120 -14.64 -7.97 7.86
CA HIS A 120 -13.86 -9.13 7.40
C HIS A 120 -13.00 -8.81 6.18
N TYR A 121 -13.30 -7.76 5.41
CA TYR A 121 -12.57 -7.40 4.20
C TYR A 121 -11.52 -6.30 4.39
N VAL A 122 -11.60 -5.55 5.49
CA VAL A 122 -10.71 -4.42 5.74
C VAL A 122 -9.41 -4.91 6.38
N VAL A 123 -8.28 -4.53 5.78
CA VAL A 123 -6.97 -4.66 6.40
C VAL A 123 -6.51 -3.26 6.85
N PRO A 124 -6.54 -2.96 8.17
CA PRO A 124 -6.14 -1.65 8.70
C PRO A 124 -4.65 -1.33 8.48
N ALA A 125 -4.34 -0.05 8.29
CA ALA A 125 -2.96 0.43 8.14
C ALA A 125 -2.81 1.92 8.47
N GLY A 126 -1.65 2.30 8.99
CA GLY A 126 -1.32 3.69 9.31
C GLY A 126 -2.31 4.31 10.30
N ASN A 127 -2.79 5.49 9.97
CA ASN A 127 -3.78 6.24 10.75
C ASN A 127 -5.19 5.62 10.66
N LEU A 128 -5.43 4.74 9.68
CA LEU A 128 -6.65 3.93 9.57
C LEU A 128 -6.48 2.63 10.35
N ASN A 129 -6.38 2.74 11.68
CA ASN A 129 -6.37 1.58 12.58
C ASN A 129 -7.74 0.88 12.62
N LYS A 130 -7.83 -0.23 13.38
CA LYS A 130 -9.06 -1.05 13.44
C LYS A 130 -10.26 -0.26 13.94
N GLU A 131 -10.06 0.57 14.97
CA GLU A 131 -11.10 1.39 15.57
C GLU A 131 -11.56 2.49 14.60
N THR A 132 -10.64 3.15 13.91
CA THR A 132 -10.95 4.17 12.89
C THR A 132 -11.70 3.56 11.72
N CYS A 133 -11.24 2.43 11.19
CA CYS A 133 -11.94 1.72 10.10
C CYS A 133 -13.36 1.33 10.50
N LYS A 134 -13.53 0.82 11.73
CA LYS A 134 -14.84 0.49 12.27
C LYS A 134 -15.75 1.72 12.36
N LYS A 135 -15.24 2.84 12.89
CA LYS A 135 -16.00 4.11 12.94
C LYS A 135 -16.39 4.61 11.56
N ILE A 136 -15.51 4.53 10.55
CA ILE A 136 -15.84 4.92 9.18
C ILE A 136 -17.00 4.06 8.67
N LEU A 137 -16.90 2.74 8.80
CA LEU A 137 -17.94 1.83 8.35
C LEU A 137 -19.27 2.08 9.06
N GLU A 138 -19.28 2.27 10.39
CA GLU A 138 -20.49 2.48 11.19
C GLU A 138 -21.21 3.82 10.92
N ASN A 139 -20.47 4.85 10.50
CA ASN A 139 -21.01 6.20 10.33
C ASN A 139 -21.12 6.63 8.86
N SER A 140 -20.78 5.75 7.90
CA SER A 140 -20.80 6.06 6.47
C SER A 140 -21.73 5.12 5.72
N GLU A 141 -22.87 5.62 5.25
CA GLU A 141 -23.80 4.86 4.42
C GLU A 141 -23.44 4.95 2.93
N THR A 142 -22.76 6.03 2.54
CA THR A 142 -22.42 6.36 1.17
C THR A 142 -20.91 6.58 1.00
N MET A 143 -20.43 6.52 -0.24
CA MET A 143 -19.04 6.86 -0.52
C MET A 143 -18.72 8.32 -0.22
N GLU A 144 -19.70 9.22 -0.31
CA GLU A 144 -19.53 10.64 0.03
C GLU A 144 -19.18 10.80 1.51
N ASP A 145 -19.90 10.11 2.41
CA ASP A 145 -19.59 10.11 3.85
C ASP A 145 -18.15 9.61 4.14
N VAL A 146 -17.70 8.59 3.40
CA VAL A 146 -16.31 8.10 3.51
C VAL A 146 -15.32 9.16 3.04
N ILE A 147 -15.61 9.86 1.94
CA ILE A 147 -14.74 10.92 1.41
C ILE A 147 -14.67 12.10 2.39
N ASP A 148 -15.80 12.51 2.96
CA ASP A 148 -15.88 13.56 3.96
C ASP A 148 -15.06 13.23 5.20
N PHE A 149 -15.10 11.97 5.66
CA PHE A 149 -14.25 11.52 6.76
C PHE A 149 -12.75 11.64 6.43
N LEU A 150 -12.38 11.46 5.16
CA LEU A 150 -10.98 11.52 4.72
C LEU A 150 -10.47 12.95 4.51
N SER A 151 -11.32 13.97 4.60
CA SER A 151 -10.92 15.39 4.46
C SER A 151 -9.81 15.81 5.43
N GLU A 152 -9.76 15.20 6.63
CA GLU A 152 -8.73 15.47 7.64
C GLU A 152 -7.36 14.82 7.33
N TYR A 153 -7.28 13.95 6.32
CA TYR A 153 -6.08 13.19 5.97
C TYR A 153 -5.28 13.90 4.88
N GLU A 154 -3.98 13.56 4.76
CA GLU A 154 -3.08 14.23 3.81
C GLU A 154 -3.47 14.09 2.32
N TYR A 155 -4.35 13.14 2.00
CA TYR A 155 -4.90 12.90 0.67
C TYR A 155 -6.39 13.29 0.54
N GLY A 156 -6.97 13.95 1.54
CA GLY A 156 -8.38 14.38 1.55
C GLY A 156 -8.75 15.22 0.33
N ASP A 157 -8.05 16.35 0.12
CA ASP A 157 -8.26 17.24 -1.04
C ASP A 157 -8.20 16.50 -2.38
N VAL A 158 -7.29 15.52 -2.50
CA VAL A 158 -7.14 14.71 -3.72
C VAL A 158 -8.33 13.80 -3.92
N MET A 159 -8.87 13.25 -2.83
CA MET A 159 -10.04 12.40 -2.85
C MET A 159 -11.32 13.17 -3.14
N GLU A 160 -11.50 14.35 -2.56
CA GLU A 160 -12.64 15.24 -2.87
C GLU A 160 -12.66 15.60 -4.36
N ALA A 161 -11.52 16.09 -4.88
CA ALA A 161 -11.41 16.42 -6.30
C ALA A 161 -11.68 15.20 -7.20
N ALA A 162 -11.18 14.02 -6.83
CA ALA A 162 -11.43 12.79 -7.59
C ALA A 162 -12.91 12.35 -7.48
N PHE A 163 -13.56 12.60 -6.35
CA PHE A 163 -14.96 12.29 -6.13
C PHE A 163 -15.87 13.15 -7.02
N ASP A 164 -15.56 14.43 -7.22
CA ASP A 164 -16.27 15.28 -8.19
C ASP A 164 -16.23 14.71 -9.61
N PHE A 165 -15.08 14.17 -10.03
CA PHE A 165 -14.97 13.50 -11.32
C PHE A 165 -15.75 12.18 -11.33
N TYR A 166 -15.66 11.39 -10.26
CA TYR A 166 -16.45 10.17 -10.10
C TYR A 166 -17.96 10.43 -10.18
N LEU A 167 -18.47 11.51 -9.59
CA LEU A 167 -19.89 11.83 -9.63
C LEU A 167 -20.40 12.06 -11.07
N LYS A 168 -19.54 12.61 -11.94
CA LYS A 168 -19.82 12.88 -13.36
C LYS A 168 -19.66 11.64 -14.25
N THR A 169 -18.61 10.85 -14.04
CA THR A 169 -18.26 9.72 -14.92
C THR A 169 -18.81 8.38 -14.44
N LYS A 170 -19.09 8.27 -13.14
CA LYS A 170 -19.37 7.01 -12.41
C LYS A 170 -18.26 5.96 -12.54
N ASP A 171 -17.06 6.37 -12.94
CA ASP A 171 -15.89 5.51 -13.04
C ASP A 171 -15.13 5.47 -11.72
N PHE A 172 -15.31 4.38 -10.96
CA PHE A 172 -14.62 4.16 -9.69
C PHE A 172 -13.09 4.11 -9.82
N PHE A 173 -12.59 3.76 -11.01
CA PHE A 173 -11.16 3.66 -11.22
C PHE A 173 -10.44 5.02 -11.05
N VAL A 174 -11.14 6.13 -11.30
CA VAL A 174 -10.63 7.50 -11.07
C VAL A 174 -10.21 7.70 -9.60
N LEU A 175 -11.00 7.21 -8.64
CA LEU A 175 -10.69 7.31 -7.21
C LEU A 175 -9.44 6.53 -6.85
N GLU A 176 -9.34 5.29 -7.35
CA GLU A 176 -8.19 4.41 -7.07
C GLU A 176 -6.90 5.00 -7.63
N VAL A 177 -6.95 5.52 -8.85
CA VAL A 177 -5.80 6.14 -9.52
C VAL A 177 -5.41 7.46 -8.86
N ALA A 178 -6.36 8.25 -8.36
CA ALA A 178 -6.05 9.48 -7.64
C ALA A 178 -5.20 9.21 -6.39
N LEU A 179 -5.55 8.19 -5.59
CA LEU A 179 -4.76 7.75 -4.44
C LEU A 179 -3.38 7.23 -4.86
N ASP A 180 -3.31 6.36 -5.86
CA ASP A 180 -2.04 5.83 -6.35
C ASP A 180 -1.12 6.97 -6.83
N ARG A 181 -1.65 7.91 -7.60
CA ARG A 181 -0.91 9.09 -8.06
C ARG A 181 -0.40 9.91 -6.87
N TYR A 182 -1.23 10.19 -5.88
CA TYR A 182 -0.82 10.94 -4.69
C TYR A 182 0.39 10.27 -4.00
N VAL A 183 0.25 8.99 -3.67
CA VAL A 183 1.26 8.22 -2.95
C VAL A 183 2.58 8.18 -3.73
N TYR A 184 2.53 7.78 -5.00
CA TYR A 184 3.74 7.57 -5.78
C TYR A 184 4.43 8.87 -6.19
N ILE A 185 3.69 9.95 -6.45
CA ILE A 185 4.27 11.27 -6.70
C ILE A 185 4.98 11.78 -5.44
N ASN A 186 4.36 11.65 -4.27
CA ASN A 186 4.97 12.06 -3.01
C ASN A 186 6.19 11.21 -2.66
N LEU A 187 6.10 9.89 -2.84
CA LEU A 187 7.22 8.98 -2.64
C LEU A 187 8.38 9.29 -3.59
N TRP A 188 8.09 9.59 -4.86
CA TRP A 188 9.09 10.01 -5.85
C TRP A 188 9.77 11.31 -5.45
N LYS A 189 9.00 12.32 -5.02
CA LYS A 189 9.55 13.60 -4.52
C LYS A 189 10.46 13.37 -3.32
N THR A 190 10.02 12.54 -2.37
CA THR A 190 10.80 12.20 -1.15
C THR A 190 12.10 11.48 -1.49
N ALA A 191 12.07 10.49 -2.38
CA ALA A 191 13.29 9.85 -2.88
C ALA A 191 14.25 10.85 -3.53
N GLY A 192 13.72 11.90 -4.18
CA GLY A 192 14.52 12.96 -4.82
C GLY A 192 15.27 13.88 -3.86
N LYS A 193 14.84 13.96 -2.60
CA LYS A 193 15.46 14.76 -1.52
C LYS A 193 16.66 14.06 -0.87
N LEU A 194 16.89 12.78 -1.17
CA LEU A 194 18.10 12.05 -0.76
C LEU A 194 19.32 12.52 -1.57
N TRP A 195 20.51 12.06 -1.20
CA TRP A 195 21.78 12.48 -1.81
C TRP A 195 22.61 11.29 -2.30
N GLY A 196 23.42 11.51 -3.33
CA GLY A 196 24.38 10.52 -3.84
C GLY A 196 23.76 9.16 -4.17
N LEU A 197 24.39 8.09 -3.67
CA LEU A 197 23.97 6.71 -3.93
C LEU A 197 22.56 6.41 -3.37
N ASP A 198 22.20 6.96 -2.21
CA ASP A 198 20.88 6.76 -1.61
C ASP A 198 19.76 7.24 -2.54
N LYS A 199 19.95 8.43 -3.14
CA LYS A 199 19.01 9.00 -4.12
C LYS A 199 18.88 8.09 -5.33
N LYS A 200 20.01 7.63 -5.87
CA LYS A 200 20.03 6.76 -7.05
C LYS A 200 19.24 5.48 -6.78
N ILE A 201 19.55 4.78 -5.69
CA ILE A 201 18.87 3.53 -5.32
C ILE A 201 17.38 3.76 -5.06
N ALA A 202 17.02 4.76 -4.26
CA ALA A 202 15.63 5.05 -3.94
C ALA A 202 14.82 5.44 -5.18
N LYS A 203 15.36 6.30 -6.05
CA LYS A 203 14.70 6.67 -7.32
C LYS A 203 14.54 5.47 -8.24
N THR A 204 15.55 4.60 -8.37
CA THR A 204 15.41 3.39 -9.19
C THR A 204 14.29 2.49 -8.65
N LEU A 205 14.27 2.22 -7.34
CA LEU A 205 13.25 1.36 -6.74
C LEU A 205 11.84 1.95 -6.86
N VAL A 206 11.66 3.23 -6.54
CA VAL A 206 10.36 3.90 -6.65
C VAL A 206 9.93 4.03 -8.11
N GLY A 207 10.87 4.22 -9.04
CA GLY A 207 10.60 4.24 -10.47
C GLY A 207 10.05 2.90 -10.98
N LEU A 208 10.68 1.79 -10.58
CA LEU A 208 10.20 0.44 -10.90
C LEU A 208 8.80 0.18 -10.35
N GLU A 209 8.51 0.64 -9.13
CA GLU A 209 7.16 0.54 -8.55
C GLU A 209 6.13 1.33 -9.35
N ILE A 210 6.46 2.57 -9.75
CA ILE A 210 5.60 3.41 -10.60
C ILE A 210 5.34 2.71 -11.94
N ASP A 211 6.38 2.13 -12.53
CA ASP A 211 6.30 1.42 -13.80
C ASP A 211 5.37 0.21 -13.71
N ILE A 212 5.46 -0.57 -12.64
CA ILE A 212 4.55 -1.70 -12.36
C ILE A 212 3.10 -1.21 -12.25
N VAL A 213 2.87 -0.09 -11.56
CA VAL A 213 1.53 0.51 -11.40
C VAL A 213 0.99 1.01 -12.74
N ASN A 214 1.82 1.65 -13.55
CA ASN A 214 1.46 2.10 -14.89
C ASN A 214 1.11 0.92 -15.79
N VAL A 215 1.90 -0.16 -15.78
CA VAL A 215 1.61 -1.37 -16.55
C VAL A 215 0.27 -2.00 -16.13
N LYS A 216 0.02 -2.14 -14.82
CA LYS A 216 -1.28 -2.63 -14.31
C LYS A 216 -2.44 -1.72 -14.74
N THR A 217 -2.21 -0.41 -14.70
CA THR A 217 -3.18 0.61 -15.13
C THR A 217 -3.50 0.47 -16.61
N VAL A 218 -2.48 0.34 -17.48
CA VAL A 218 -2.68 0.12 -18.93
C VAL A 218 -3.50 -1.15 -19.19
N PHE A 219 -3.19 -2.27 -18.53
CA PHE A 219 -3.97 -3.49 -18.71
C PHE A 219 -5.43 -3.31 -18.29
N ARG A 220 -5.69 -2.56 -17.22
CA ARG A 220 -7.04 -2.26 -16.77
C ARG A 220 -7.77 -1.34 -17.73
N CYS A 221 -7.13 -0.28 -18.22
CA CYS A 221 -7.68 0.62 -19.23
C CYS A 221 -8.03 -0.12 -20.53
N LYS A 222 -7.16 -1.02 -21.00
CA LYS A 222 -7.43 -1.89 -22.16
C LYS A 222 -8.63 -2.78 -21.94
N LYS A 223 -8.76 -3.40 -20.76
CA LYS A 223 -9.95 -4.19 -20.40
C LYS A 223 -11.24 -3.36 -20.39
N MET A 224 -11.15 -2.07 -20.05
CA MET A 224 -12.27 -1.13 -20.06
C MET A 224 -12.58 -0.57 -21.46
N GLY A 225 -11.77 -0.87 -22.48
CA GLY A 225 -11.96 -0.38 -23.85
C GLY A 225 -11.61 1.10 -24.03
N LEU A 226 -10.83 1.70 -23.12
CA LEU A 226 -10.41 3.09 -23.24
C LEU A 226 -9.47 3.29 -24.43
N ASN A 227 -9.51 4.46 -25.05
CA ASN A 227 -8.58 4.82 -26.11
C ASN A 227 -7.25 5.36 -25.55
N ALA A 228 -6.25 5.48 -26.42
CA ALA A 228 -4.90 5.91 -26.01
C ALA A 228 -4.88 7.26 -25.28
N ALA A 229 -5.68 8.25 -25.71
CA ALA A 229 -5.70 9.57 -25.09
C ALA A 229 -6.32 9.53 -23.68
N GLU A 230 -7.34 8.71 -23.47
CA GLU A 230 -7.95 8.48 -22.17
C GLU A 230 -6.97 7.77 -21.22
N MET A 231 -6.27 6.72 -21.69
CA MET A 231 -5.33 5.98 -20.84
C MET A 231 -4.22 6.88 -20.28
N GLN A 232 -3.75 7.85 -21.07
CA GLN A 232 -2.69 8.78 -20.67
C GLN A 232 -3.05 9.59 -19.41
N GLN A 233 -4.33 9.82 -19.16
CA GLN A 233 -4.82 10.58 -18.01
C GLN A 233 -4.67 9.82 -16.69
N TYR A 234 -4.64 8.48 -16.75
CA TYR A 234 -4.53 7.61 -15.57
C TYR A 234 -3.08 7.28 -15.19
N LEU A 235 -2.10 7.62 -16.03
CA LEU A 235 -0.71 7.25 -15.81
C LEU A 235 0.05 8.21 -14.89
N ILE A 236 1.05 7.65 -14.21
CA ILE A 236 1.96 8.33 -13.32
C ILE A 236 3.23 8.69 -14.11
N HIS A 237 3.32 9.93 -14.59
CA HIS A 237 4.36 10.40 -15.52
C HIS A 237 5.70 10.82 -14.90
N VAL A 238 5.94 10.50 -13.62
CA VAL A 238 7.14 11.00 -12.91
C VAL A 238 8.34 10.05 -12.97
N SER A 239 8.14 8.80 -13.37
CA SER A 239 9.20 7.79 -13.51
C SER A 239 9.97 7.94 -14.82
N SER A 240 11.24 7.51 -14.82
CA SER A 240 12.10 7.46 -16.00
C SER A 240 12.81 6.09 -16.16
N VAL A 241 12.33 5.05 -15.46
CA VAL A 241 13.01 3.73 -15.48
C VAL A 241 12.60 2.95 -16.71
N LEU A 242 11.30 2.81 -16.98
CA LEU A 242 10.81 2.51 -18.31
C LEU A 242 11.04 3.74 -19.21
N ASP A 243 11.61 3.49 -20.39
CA ASP A 243 11.67 4.52 -21.43
C ASP A 243 10.23 4.98 -21.72
N LYS A 244 10.03 6.30 -21.82
CA LYS A 244 8.73 6.89 -22.18
C LYS A 244 8.20 6.28 -23.47
N THR A 245 9.08 5.90 -24.39
CA THR A 245 8.70 5.22 -25.63
C THR A 245 8.04 3.86 -25.40
N ALA A 246 8.44 3.10 -24.37
CA ALA A 246 7.87 1.79 -24.06
C ALA A 246 6.44 1.92 -23.51
N LEU A 247 6.20 2.91 -22.64
CA LEU A 247 4.85 3.22 -22.15
C LEU A 247 3.95 3.73 -23.28
N THR A 248 4.44 4.63 -24.12
CA THR A 248 3.67 5.11 -25.28
C THR A 248 3.30 3.97 -26.22
N LYS A 249 4.25 3.07 -26.55
CA LYS A 249 3.99 1.87 -27.37
C LYS A 249 2.97 0.92 -26.74
N ALA A 250 2.90 0.84 -25.42
CA ALA A 250 1.95 -0.03 -24.75
C ALA A 250 0.51 0.50 -24.82
N ILE A 251 0.34 1.80 -25.00
CA ILE A 251 -0.95 2.50 -24.99
C ILE A 251 -1.52 2.65 -26.41
N THR A 252 -0.65 2.79 -27.41
CA THR A 252 -0.99 2.72 -28.85
C THR A 252 -1.25 1.29 -29.29
#